data_AF-E3LIJ6-F1
#
_entry.id   AF-E3LIJ6-F1
#
_cell.length_a   1.000
_cell.length_b   1.000
_cell.length_c   1.000
_cell.angle_alpha   90.00
_cell.angle_beta   90.00
_cell.angle_gamma   90.00
#
_symmetry.space_group_name_H-M   'P 1'
#
loop_
_entity.id
_entity.type
_entity.pdbx_description
1 polymer ?
#
loop_
_entity_poly.entity_id
_entity_poly.type
_entity_poly.pdbx_seq_one_letter_code
_entity_poly.pdbx_strand_id
1 'polypeptide(L)'
;MLHRLYFLFLTFTIPIHSILFEGRDLLTTECTKERLNNNLCQMRTEWKVSSRASEISTNPEISRNMTLTELKKHCDDRFVCLENTYCYKDSYNYQILDECIEDVFQKGPMSLCVKKLREVDPTKLSKCVKDYLEKSDSSTTDCKVIYENGKCYMSDIEKYCDPKFAPVFKQYISLRLYNLACDGRLRYRVGGNGQQNVLNQNSTEFVSANITGGRG
;
A
#
# COMPACT_ATOMS: atom_id res chain seq x y z
N MET A 1 -13.25 -56.03 3.84
CA MET A 1 -12.92 -55.69 5.24
C MET A 1 -11.65 -54.83 5.22
N LEU A 2 -11.74 -53.62 5.80
CA LEU A 2 -10.66 -52.71 6.29
C LEU A 2 -9.42 -52.47 5.38
N HIS A 3 -8.92 -51.27 5.11
CA HIS A 3 -9.09 -49.94 5.69
C HIS A 3 -8.59 -48.92 4.63
N ARG A 4 -9.36 -47.85 4.36
CA ARG A 4 -8.87 -46.67 3.63
C ARG A 4 -8.22 -45.72 4.64
N LEU A 5 -6.90 -45.54 4.54
CA LEU A 5 -6.20 -44.45 5.23
C LEU A 5 -6.42 -43.15 4.41
N TYR A 6 -7.21 -42.23 4.94
CA TYR A 6 -7.31 -40.86 4.43
C TYR A 6 -6.13 -40.05 4.97
N PHE A 7 -5.11 -39.81 4.13
CA PHE A 7 -4.16 -38.73 4.38
C PHE A 7 -4.78 -37.42 3.87
N LEU A 8 -5.32 -36.64 4.79
CA LEU A 8 -5.63 -35.22 4.57
C LEU A 8 -4.30 -34.47 4.39
N PHE A 9 -3.83 -34.36 3.16
CA PHE A 9 -2.86 -33.32 2.80
C PHE A 9 -3.59 -31.97 2.85
N LEU A 10 -3.50 -31.29 3.99
CA LEU A 10 -3.69 -29.85 4.08
C LEU A 10 -2.60 -29.20 3.24
N THR A 11 -2.83 -29.06 1.94
CA THR A 11 -2.09 -28.14 1.10
C THR A 11 -2.46 -26.73 1.52
N PHE A 12 -1.80 -26.21 2.55
CA PHE A 12 -1.62 -24.77 2.70
C PHE A 12 -0.79 -24.32 1.50
N THR A 13 -1.46 -24.01 0.39
CA THR A 13 -0.90 -23.19 -0.67
C THR A 13 -0.73 -21.79 -0.07
N ILE A 14 0.40 -21.58 0.61
CA ILE A 14 0.92 -20.24 0.85
C ILE A 14 1.01 -19.61 -0.54
N PRO A 15 0.30 -18.51 -0.85
CA PRO A 15 0.42 -17.89 -2.15
C PRO A 15 1.87 -17.42 -2.30
N ILE A 16 2.59 -18.12 -3.18
CA ILE A 16 3.94 -17.79 -3.61
C ILE A 16 3.81 -16.56 -4.52
N HIS A 17 3.61 -15.39 -3.93
CA HIS A 17 3.92 -14.12 -4.57
C HIS A 17 4.96 -13.45 -3.68
N SER A 18 6.17 -13.34 -4.24
CA SER A 18 7.21 -12.37 -3.82
C SER A 18 8.17 -12.78 -2.69
N ILE A 19 8.86 -13.92 -2.82
CA ILE A 19 10.26 -14.01 -2.34
C ILE A 19 11.17 -13.89 -3.57
N LEU A 20 11.19 -12.72 -4.19
CA LEU A 20 12.18 -12.35 -5.21
C LEU A 20 13.01 -11.20 -4.64
N PHE A 21 14.32 -11.43 -4.53
CA PHE A 21 15.32 -10.56 -3.93
C PHE A 21 15.58 -9.31 -4.80
N GLU A 22 14.57 -8.47 -5.01
CA GLU A 22 14.77 -7.16 -5.62
C GLU A 22 15.04 -6.12 -4.52
N GLY A 23 15.93 -5.15 -4.74
CA GLY A 23 16.11 -4.00 -3.84
C GLY A 23 17.12 -4.12 -2.67
N ARG A 24 17.73 -5.28 -2.40
CA ARG A 24 18.87 -5.35 -1.45
C ARG A 24 20.11 -4.68 -2.03
N ASP A 25 20.77 -3.85 -1.23
CA ASP A 25 22.07 -3.28 -1.58
C ASP A 25 23.20 -4.16 -1.04
N LEU A 26 23.54 -5.19 -1.82
CA LEU A 26 24.61 -6.15 -1.51
C LEU A 26 26.01 -5.51 -1.45
N LEU A 27 26.18 -4.26 -1.88
CA LEU A 27 27.46 -3.54 -1.90
C LEU A 27 27.74 -2.82 -0.57
N THR A 28 26.77 -2.73 0.33
CA THR A 28 26.98 -2.15 1.66
C THR A 28 27.61 -3.17 2.61
N THR A 29 28.72 -2.79 3.26
CA THR A 29 29.43 -3.61 4.27
C THR A 29 28.60 -3.89 5.53
N GLU A 30 27.45 -3.23 5.67
CA GLU A 30 26.52 -3.40 6.80
C GLU A 30 25.65 -4.65 6.65
N CYS A 31 25.38 -5.09 5.42
CA CYS A 31 24.54 -6.27 5.17
C CYS A 31 25.13 -7.61 5.61
N THR A 32 26.45 -7.70 5.73
CA THR A 32 27.14 -8.96 6.02
C THR A 32 27.19 -9.30 7.51
N LYS A 33 26.79 -8.39 8.42
CA LYS A 33 26.96 -8.59 9.87
C LYS A 33 25.80 -9.30 10.61
N GLU A 34 24.55 -9.30 10.12
CA GLU A 34 23.41 -9.91 10.86
C GLU A 34 22.38 -10.67 10.00
N ARG A 35 22.84 -11.63 9.19
CA ARG A 35 21.96 -12.39 8.26
C ARG A 35 20.82 -13.17 8.96
N LEU A 36 21.01 -13.64 10.19
CA LEU A 36 20.03 -14.45 10.93
C LEU A 36 18.90 -13.62 11.56
N ASN A 37 19.22 -12.49 12.19
CA ASN A 37 18.22 -11.58 12.78
C ASN A 37 17.34 -10.95 11.69
N ASN A 38 17.94 -10.59 10.55
CA ASN A 38 17.24 -10.01 9.40
C ASN A 38 16.16 -10.96 8.85
N ASN A 39 16.47 -12.26 8.72
CA ASN A 39 15.52 -13.25 8.20
C ASN A 39 14.32 -13.49 9.15
N LEU A 40 14.58 -13.56 10.47
CA LEU A 40 13.51 -13.75 11.46
C LEU A 40 12.56 -12.56 11.53
N CYS A 41 13.10 -11.34 11.43
CA CYS A 41 12.32 -10.12 11.44
C CYS A 41 11.42 -10.02 10.19
N GLN A 42 12.00 -10.30 9.01
CA GLN A 42 11.27 -10.34 7.74
C GLN A 42 10.12 -11.36 7.80
N MET A 43 10.40 -12.61 8.16
CA MET A 43 9.38 -13.66 8.23
C MET A 43 8.25 -13.31 9.21
N ARG A 44 8.59 -12.79 10.39
CA ARG A 44 7.59 -12.41 11.40
C ARG A 44 6.69 -11.27 10.92
N THR A 45 7.28 -10.26 10.28
CA THR A 45 6.53 -9.08 9.82
C THR A 45 5.69 -9.40 8.59
N GLU A 46 6.18 -10.20 7.65
CA GLU A 46 5.41 -10.71 6.52
C GLU A 46 4.20 -11.54 6.97
N TRP A 47 4.39 -12.43 7.96
CA TRP A 47 3.27 -13.20 8.52
C TRP A 47 2.22 -12.29 9.16
N LYS A 48 2.64 -11.27 9.93
CA LYS A 48 1.71 -10.29 10.51
C LYS A 48 0.93 -9.52 9.45
N VAL A 49 1.61 -9.08 8.39
CA VAL A 49 0.99 -8.36 7.26
C VAL A 49 -0.04 -9.25 6.58
N SER A 50 0.35 -10.48 6.22
CA SER A 50 -0.54 -11.44 5.55
C SER A 50 -1.75 -11.81 6.42
N SER A 51 -1.51 -12.09 7.71
CA SER A 51 -2.58 -12.40 8.66
C SER A 51 -3.57 -11.24 8.79
N ARG A 52 -3.08 -10.00 8.87
CA ARG A 52 -3.94 -8.83 9.02
C ARG A 52 -4.71 -8.51 7.74
N ALA A 53 -4.07 -8.60 6.59
CA ALA A 53 -4.74 -8.45 5.29
C ALA A 53 -5.82 -9.52 5.10
N SER A 54 -5.58 -10.76 5.51
CA SER A 54 -6.58 -11.83 5.47
C SER A 54 -7.75 -11.55 6.42
N GLU A 55 -7.48 -11.12 7.65
CA GLU A 55 -8.52 -10.79 8.63
C GLU A 55 -9.44 -9.67 8.12
N ILE A 56 -8.86 -8.59 7.60
CA ILE A 56 -9.59 -7.47 7.01
C ILE A 56 -10.36 -7.93 5.76
N SER A 57 -9.75 -8.76 4.90
CA SER A 57 -10.42 -9.27 3.71
C SER A 57 -11.62 -10.16 4.05
N THR A 58 -11.53 -10.98 5.10
CA THR A 58 -12.62 -11.84 5.55
C THR A 58 -13.74 -11.04 6.20
N ASN A 59 -13.40 -10.01 6.97
CA ASN A 59 -14.38 -9.14 7.61
C ASN A 59 -13.98 -7.66 7.51
N PRO A 60 -14.29 -6.97 6.40
CA PRO A 60 -13.90 -5.58 6.21
C PRO A 60 -14.47 -4.63 7.26
N GLU A 61 -15.58 -5.01 7.92
CA GLU A 61 -16.24 -4.21 8.94
C GLU A 61 -15.36 -3.90 10.15
N ILE A 62 -14.36 -4.75 10.44
CA ILE A 62 -13.39 -4.48 11.50
C ILE A 62 -12.63 -3.17 11.25
N SER A 63 -12.49 -2.77 9.98
CA SER A 63 -11.77 -1.56 9.57
C SER A 63 -12.64 -0.30 9.51
N ARG A 64 -13.96 -0.41 9.70
CA ARG A 64 -14.92 0.70 9.51
C ARG A 64 -14.57 1.96 10.31
N ASN A 65 -14.12 1.80 11.54
CA ASN A 65 -13.79 2.91 12.44
C ASN A 65 -12.28 3.05 12.70
N MET A 66 -11.44 2.32 11.97
CA MET A 66 -9.99 2.40 12.15
C MET A 66 -9.45 3.68 11.53
N THR A 67 -8.53 4.31 12.24
CA THR A 67 -7.67 5.35 11.68
C THR A 67 -6.67 4.75 10.69
N LEU A 68 -6.13 5.57 9.78
CA LEU A 68 -5.08 5.11 8.86
C LEU A 68 -3.86 4.57 9.62
N THR A 69 -3.51 5.17 10.77
CA THR A 69 -2.43 4.71 11.65
C THR A 69 -2.67 3.30 12.18
N GLU A 70 -3.87 3.00 12.66
CA GLU A 70 -4.22 1.66 13.13
C GLU A 70 -4.22 0.65 11.99
N LEU A 71 -4.73 1.06 10.82
CA LEU A 71 -4.78 0.22 9.63
C LEU A 71 -3.38 -0.17 9.17
N LYS A 72 -2.44 0.77 9.10
CA LYS A 72 -1.09 0.54 8.56
C LYS A 72 -0.05 0.04 9.56
N LYS A 73 -0.39 -0.09 10.84
CA LYS A 73 0.56 -0.41 11.91
C LYS A 73 1.50 -1.59 11.60
N HIS A 74 0.97 -2.64 10.98
CA HIS A 74 1.75 -3.83 10.63
C HIS A 74 2.66 -3.61 9.40
N CYS A 75 2.28 -2.70 8.49
CA CYS A 75 3.15 -2.24 7.42
C CYS A 75 4.30 -1.39 7.97
N ASP A 76 4.02 -0.53 8.97
CA ASP A 76 5.06 0.25 9.66
C ASP A 76 6.04 -0.66 10.42
N ASP A 77 5.54 -1.67 11.14
CA ASP A 77 6.37 -2.66 11.83
C ASP A 77 7.34 -3.35 10.85
N ARG A 78 6.85 -3.68 9.64
CA ARG A 78 7.67 -4.25 8.56
C ARG A 78 8.70 -3.25 8.03
N PHE A 79 8.28 -2.01 7.78
CA PHE A 79 9.18 -0.97 7.28
C PHE A 79 10.35 -0.73 8.24
N VAL A 80 10.07 -0.55 9.54
CA VAL A 80 11.09 -0.35 10.59
C VAL A 80 12.00 -1.57 10.71
N CYS A 81 11.42 -2.77 10.63
CA CYS A 81 12.19 -4.01 10.61
C CYS A 81 13.22 -4.04 9.47
N LEU A 82 12.80 -3.72 8.24
CA LEU A 82 13.68 -3.69 7.08
C LEU A 82 14.67 -2.52 7.12
N GLU A 83 14.26 -1.34 7.61
CA GLU A 83 15.14 -0.17 7.77
C GLU A 83 16.29 -0.47 8.73
N ASN A 84 16.01 -1.14 9.86
CA ASN A 84 17.03 -1.51 10.85
C ASN A 84 18.05 -2.53 10.35
N THR A 85 17.78 -3.20 9.22
CA THR A 85 18.76 -4.11 8.61
C THR A 85 19.85 -3.37 7.82
N TYR A 86 19.61 -2.10 7.48
CA TYR A 86 20.45 -1.28 6.58
C TYR A 86 20.70 -1.92 5.20
N CYS A 87 19.94 -2.96 4.86
CA CYS A 87 20.21 -3.81 3.69
C CYS A 87 19.42 -3.46 2.45
N TYR A 88 18.40 -2.63 2.58
CA TYR A 88 17.46 -2.34 1.51
C TYR A 88 17.63 -0.90 1.09
N LYS A 89 17.58 -0.66 -0.23
CA LYS A 89 17.48 0.70 -0.74
C LYS A 89 16.22 1.36 -0.16
N ASP A 90 16.33 2.61 0.28
CA ASP A 90 15.20 3.36 0.82
C ASP A 90 14.01 3.33 -0.13
N SER A 91 14.25 3.59 -1.42
CA SER A 91 13.20 3.58 -2.46
C SER A 91 12.41 2.27 -2.48
N TYR A 92 13.10 1.15 -2.27
CA TYR A 92 12.47 -0.17 -2.25
C TYR A 92 11.67 -0.40 -0.97
N ASN A 93 12.22 -0.04 0.19
CA ASN A 93 11.51 -0.18 1.47
C ASN A 93 10.23 0.68 1.51
N TYR A 94 10.30 1.91 0.99
CA TYR A 94 9.15 2.80 0.87
C TYR A 94 8.10 2.32 -0.16
N GLN A 95 8.52 1.75 -1.29
CA GLN A 95 7.60 1.15 -2.25
C GLN A 95 6.85 -0.04 -1.62
N ILE A 96 7.57 -0.91 -0.92
CA ILE A 96 6.98 -2.02 -0.16
C ILE A 96 5.96 -1.53 0.87
N LEU A 97 6.27 -0.42 1.55
CA LEU A 97 5.37 0.20 2.51
C LEU A 97 4.09 0.69 1.83
N ASP A 98 4.20 1.37 0.68
CA ASP A 98 3.05 1.80 -0.13
C ASP A 98 2.17 0.62 -0.56
N GLU A 99 2.77 -0.42 -1.12
CA GLU A 99 2.05 -1.63 -1.58
C GLU A 99 1.30 -2.31 -0.43
N CYS A 100 1.92 -2.40 0.75
CA CYS A 100 1.27 -2.94 1.94
C CYS A 100 0.06 -2.10 2.38
N ILE A 101 0.22 -0.77 2.41
CA ILE A 101 -0.85 0.17 2.78
C ILE A 101 -1.99 0.12 1.77
N GLU A 102 -1.67 0.07 0.47
CA GLU A 102 -2.63 -0.09 -0.61
C GLU A 102 -3.49 -1.33 -0.40
N ASP A 103 -2.87 -2.49 -0.22
CA ASP A 103 -3.56 -3.77 -0.11
C ASP A 103 -4.58 -3.77 1.05
N VAL A 104 -4.16 -3.32 2.23
CA VAL A 104 -5.02 -3.32 3.43
C VAL A 104 -6.12 -2.27 3.33
N PHE A 105 -5.85 -1.15 2.67
CA PHE A 105 -6.83 -0.10 2.42
C PHE A 105 -7.91 -0.55 1.42
N GLN A 106 -7.50 -1.17 0.31
CA GLN A 106 -8.40 -1.70 -0.70
C GLN A 106 -9.29 -2.81 -0.13
N LYS A 107 -8.70 -3.76 0.62
CA LYS A 107 -9.44 -4.86 1.25
C LYS A 107 -10.38 -4.39 2.37
N GLY A 108 -9.99 -3.34 3.11
CA GLY A 108 -10.74 -2.86 4.26
C GLY A 108 -11.64 -1.66 3.96
N PRO A 109 -11.27 -0.43 4.36
CA PRO A 109 -12.16 0.72 4.28
C PRO A 109 -12.69 1.02 2.87
N MET A 110 -11.85 0.87 1.84
CA MET A 110 -12.28 1.12 0.46
C MET A 110 -13.32 0.09 0.00
N SER A 111 -13.16 -1.19 0.33
CA SER A 111 -14.15 -2.22 -0.05
C SER A 111 -15.54 -1.93 0.53
N LEU A 112 -15.62 -1.36 1.74
CA LEU A 112 -16.88 -0.91 2.34
C LEU A 112 -17.50 0.25 1.56
N CYS A 113 -16.69 1.24 1.16
CA CYS A 113 -17.15 2.35 0.34
C CYS A 113 -17.61 1.87 -1.05
N VAL A 114 -16.86 0.95 -1.66
CA VAL A 114 -17.21 0.34 -2.96
C VAL A 114 -18.55 -0.38 -2.92
N LYS A 115 -18.87 -1.10 -1.84
CA LYS A 115 -20.20 -1.72 -1.66
C LYS A 115 -21.30 -0.66 -1.72
N LYS A 116 -21.15 0.45 -0.99
CA LYS A 116 -22.11 1.56 -1.02
C LYS A 116 -22.21 2.20 -2.40
N LEU A 117 -21.08 2.45 -3.07
CA LEU A 117 -21.07 3.04 -4.41
C LEU A 117 -21.78 2.17 -5.45
N ARG A 118 -21.69 0.83 -5.32
CA ARG A 118 -22.40 -0.11 -6.20
C ARG A 118 -23.92 -0.12 -6.00
N GLU A 119 -24.41 0.34 -4.85
CA GLU A 119 -25.85 0.49 -4.57
C GLU A 119 -26.42 1.81 -5.12
N VAL A 120 -25.55 2.75 -5.51
CA VAL A 120 -25.96 4.02 -6.10
C VAL A 120 -26.32 3.82 -7.57
N ASP A 121 -27.35 4.53 -8.03
CA ASP A 121 -27.70 4.64 -9.44
C ASP A 121 -26.48 5.08 -10.28
N PRO A 122 -26.02 4.26 -11.26
CA PRO A 122 -24.83 4.55 -12.06
C PRO A 122 -24.88 5.88 -12.81
N THR A 123 -26.07 6.40 -13.11
CA THR A 123 -26.24 7.71 -13.78
C THR A 123 -25.80 8.87 -12.89
N LYS A 124 -25.78 8.67 -11.56
CA LYS A 124 -25.43 9.69 -10.56
C LYS A 124 -23.95 9.68 -10.18
N LEU A 125 -23.23 8.61 -10.53
CA LEU A 125 -21.80 8.47 -10.28
C LEU A 125 -20.98 9.20 -11.34
N SER A 126 -19.87 9.78 -10.92
CA SER A 126 -18.88 10.35 -11.84
C SER A 126 -18.32 9.28 -12.79
N LYS A 127 -17.83 9.70 -13.96
CA LYS A 127 -17.27 8.78 -14.95
C LYS A 127 -16.11 7.94 -14.38
N CYS A 128 -15.19 8.57 -13.67
CA CYS A 128 -14.03 7.86 -13.13
C CYS A 128 -14.39 6.81 -12.07
N VAL A 129 -15.40 7.07 -11.23
CA VAL A 129 -15.86 6.08 -10.25
C VAL A 129 -16.49 4.88 -10.95
N LYS A 130 -17.25 5.10 -12.03
CA LYS A 130 -17.74 4.00 -12.86
C LYS A 130 -16.59 3.18 -13.46
N ASP A 131 -15.63 3.86 -14.10
CA ASP A 131 -14.46 3.21 -14.69
C ASP A 131 -13.65 2.42 -13.64
N TYR A 132 -13.62 2.91 -12.39
CA TYR A 132 -13.00 2.20 -11.26
C TYR A 132 -13.80 0.97 -10.84
N LEU A 133 -15.13 1.07 -10.71
CA LEU A 133 -15.99 -0.04 -10.30
C LEU A 133 -16.02 -1.19 -11.32
N GLU A 134 -15.78 -0.88 -12.59
CA GLU A 134 -15.68 -1.85 -13.69
C GLU A 134 -14.33 -2.57 -13.76
N LYS A 135 -13.25 -1.96 -13.26
CA LYS A 135 -11.91 -2.56 -13.25
C LYS A 135 -11.77 -3.60 -12.12
N SER A 136 -11.25 -4.77 -12.45
CA SER A 136 -10.99 -5.84 -11.48
C SER A 136 -9.75 -5.61 -10.62
N ASP A 137 -8.82 -4.78 -11.09
CA ASP A 137 -7.63 -4.38 -10.35
C ASP A 137 -7.26 -2.93 -10.70
N SER A 138 -7.03 -2.12 -9.67
CA SER A 138 -6.79 -0.67 -9.81
C SER A 138 -5.48 -0.21 -9.17
N SER A 139 -4.69 -1.16 -8.66
CA SER A 139 -3.41 -0.86 -8.06
C SER A 139 -2.45 -0.30 -9.11
N THR A 140 -1.80 0.81 -8.76
CA THR A 140 -0.83 1.50 -9.60
C THR A 140 0.15 2.24 -8.72
N THR A 141 1.40 2.34 -9.15
CA THR A 141 2.44 3.16 -8.53
C THR A 141 2.69 4.46 -9.30
N ASP A 142 1.90 4.73 -10.35
CA ASP A 142 2.00 5.97 -11.12
C ASP A 142 1.43 7.14 -10.31
N CYS A 143 2.32 8.07 -9.93
CA CYS A 143 1.99 9.26 -9.14
C CYS A 143 0.83 10.08 -9.72
N LYS A 144 0.80 10.25 -11.05
CA LYS A 144 -0.22 11.07 -11.73
C LYS A 144 -1.56 10.37 -11.65
N VAL A 145 -1.58 9.06 -11.90
CA VAL A 145 -2.81 8.26 -11.81
C VAL A 145 -3.36 8.24 -10.38
N ILE A 146 -2.51 8.07 -9.36
CA ILE A 146 -2.90 8.12 -7.95
C ILE A 146 -3.54 9.47 -7.60
N TYR A 147 -2.90 10.57 -8.00
CA TYR A 147 -3.40 11.91 -7.71
C TYR A 147 -4.72 12.21 -8.41
N GLU A 148 -4.81 11.91 -9.71
CA GLU A 148 -6.01 12.15 -10.52
C GLU A 148 -7.19 11.30 -10.02
N ASN A 149 -6.97 10.02 -9.72
CA ASN A 149 -8.00 9.15 -9.15
C ASN A 149 -8.44 9.64 -7.78
N GLY A 150 -7.51 10.00 -6.90
CA GLY A 150 -7.81 10.52 -5.57
C GLY A 150 -8.70 11.76 -5.61
N LYS A 151 -8.40 12.71 -6.52
CA LYS A 151 -9.25 13.88 -6.74
C LYS A 151 -10.62 13.50 -7.29
N CYS A 152 -10.66 12.59 -8.25
CA CYS A 152 -11.89 12.26 -8.95
C CYS A 152 -12.89 11.54 -8.05
N TYR A 153 -12.43 10.61 -7.20
CA TYR A 153 -13.30 9.84 -6.31
C TYR A 153 -13.83 10.66 -5.13
N MET A 154 -13.16 11.75 -4.76
CA MET A 154 -13.43 12.50 -3.53
C MET A 154 -14.90 12.96 -3.42
N SER A 155 -15.47 13.50 -4.50
CA SER A 155 -16.85 14.01 -4.49
C SER A 155 -17.87 12.90 -4.25
N ASP A 156 -17.70 11.73 -4.88
CA ASP A 156 -18.61 10.60 -4.71
C ASP A 156 -18.41 9.93 -3.35
N ILE A 157 -17.17 9.89 -2.84
CA ILE A 157 -16.85 9.41 -1.50
C ILE A 157 -17.55 10.27 -0.43
N GLU A 158 -17.42 11.60 -0.51
CA GLU A 158 -18.04 12.52 0.45
C GLU A 158 -19.57 12.44 0.43
N LYS A 159 -20.15 12.10 -0.73
CA LYS A 159 -21.60 12.07 -0.92
C LYS A 159 -22.25 10.74 -0.56
N TYR A 160 -21.60 9.62 -0.84
CA TYR A 160 -22.22 8.29 -0.79
C TYR A 160 -21.59 7.34 0.23
N CYS A 161 -20.34 7.57 0.63
CA CYS A 161 -19.67 6.70 1.60
C CYS A 161 -19.87 7.18 3.05
N ASP A 162 -19.32 6.43 4.02
CA ASP A 162 -19.40 6.83 5.42
C ASP A 162 -18.72 8.21 5.63
N PRO A 163 -19.32 9.18 6.34
CA PRO A 163 -18.70 10.49 6.58
C PRO A 163 -17.32 10.39 7.24
N LYS A 164 -17.07 9.34 8.04
CA LYS A 164 -15.76 9.10 8.66
C LYS A 164 -14.72 8.59 7.67
N PHE A 165 -15.13 8.07 6.52
CA PHE A 165 -14.23 7.52 5.51
C PHE A 165 -13.50 8.59 4.70
N ALA A 166 -14.18 9.68 4.34
CA ALA A 166 -13.60 10.78 3.56
C ALA A 166 -12.26 11.32 4.13
N PRO A 167 -12.12 11.63 5.43
CA PRO A 167 -10.83 12.07 5.97
C PRO A 167 -9.74 10.98 5.91
N VAL A 168 -10.10 9.70 6.11
CA VAL A 168 -9.16 8.57 6.00
C VAL A 168 -8.68 8.41 4.56
N PHE A 169 -9.59 8.52 3.58
CA PHE A 169 -9.25 8.47 2.16
C PHE A 169 -8.29 9.58 1.74
N LYS A 170 -8.51 10.83 2.20
CA LYS A 170 -7.59 11.96 1.95
C LYS A 170 -6.19 11.68 2.50
N GLN A 171 -6.11 11.18 3.73
CA GLN A 171 -4.83 10.82 4.35
C GLN A 171 -4.13 9.70 3.58
N TYR A 172 -4.89 8.68 3.15
CA TYR A 172 -4.38 7.56 2.38
C TYR A 172 -3.77 8.04 1.04
N ILE A 173 -4.48 8.84 0.24
CA ILE A 173 -3.91 9.38 -1.02
C ILE A 173 -2.65 10.21 -0.76
N SER A 174 -2.67 11.06 0.26
CA SER A 174 -1.49 11.87 0.63
C SER A 174 -0.31 11.00 1.04
N LEU A 175 -0.55 9.90 1.76
CA LEU A 175 0.48 8.99 2.22
C LEU A 175 1.09 8.19 1.05
N ARG A 176 0.28 7.77 0.08
CA ARG A 176 0.78 7.10 -1.13
C ARG A 176 1.72 7.99 -1.92
N LEU A 177 1.30 9.24 -2.17
CA LEU A 177 2.14 10.23 -2.86
C LEU A 177 3.43 10.55 -2.09
N TYR A 178 3.39 10.51 -0.76
CA TYR A 178 4.59 10.65 0.07
C TYR A 178 5.53 9.46 -0.06
N ASN A 179 5.01 8.24 0.16
CA ASN A 179 5.82 7.01 0.16
C ASN A 179 6.47 6.76 -1.19
N LEU A 180 5.81 7.13 -2.29
CA LEU A 180 6.36 7.02 -3.65
C LEU A 180 7.24 8.22 -4.04
N ALA A 181 7.51 9.16 -3.13
CA ALA A 181 8.26 10.39 -3.35
C ALA A 181 7.70 11.30 -4.47
N CYS A 182 6.39 11.22 -4.72
CA CYS A 182 5.69 11.97 -5.77
C CYS A 182 5.52 13.45 -5.44
N ASP A 183 5.40 13.81 -4.15
CA ASP A 183 5.04 15.16 -3.71
C ASP A 183 6.24 16.02 -3.25
N GLY A 184 7.46 15.46 -3.31
CA GLY A 184 8.71 16.13 -2.96
C GLY A 184 8.98 16.30 -1.46
N ARG A 185 8.10 15.83 -0.57
CA ARG A 185 8.34 15.83 0.89
C ARG A 185 9.34 14.76 1.32
N LEU A 186 9.40 13.65 0.56
CA LEU A 186 10.34 12.56 0.75
C LEU A 186 11.43 12.59 -0.32
N ARG A 187 12.67 12.31 0.08
CA ARG A 187 13.79 12.00 -0.81
C ARG A 187 14.45 10.72 -0.33
N TYR A 188 14.57 9.73 -1.20
CA TYR A 188 15.20 8.46 -0.83
C TYR A 188 16.70 8.64 -0.61
N ARG A 189 17.24 7.98 0.41
CA ARG A 189 18.70 7.84 0.54
C ARG A 189 19.20 6.94 -0.60
N VAL A 190 20.39 7.24 -1.10
CA VAL A 190 21.13 6.40 -2.04
C VAL A 190 22.39 5.95 -1.34
N GLY A 191 22.89 4.76 -1.65
CA GLY A 191 24.21 4.33 -1.17
C GLY A 191 25.29 5.33 -1.60
N GLY A 192 26.22 5.64 -0.68
CA GLY A 192 27.18 6.75 -0.83
C GLY A 192 26.57 8.10 -0.40
N ASN A 193 27.39 9.12 -0.16
CA ASN A 193 26.97 10.43 0.39
C ASN A 193 26.06 11.28 -0.54
N GLY A 194 25.25 10.67 -1.42
CA GLY A 194 24.32 11.33 -2.32
C GLY A 194 22.86 11.06 -1.98
N GLN A 195 22.03 12.09 -2.03
CA GLN A 195 20.56 11.95 -2.09
C GLN A 195 20.14 11.83 -3.56
N GLN A 196 19.25 10.91 -3.94
CA GLN A 196 18.55 10.96 -5.23
C GLN A 196 17.13 11.45 -5.02
N ASN A 197 16.75 12.42 -5.84
CA ASN A 197 15.38 12.49 -6.30
C ASN A 197 15.23 11.38 -7.34
N VAL A 198 14.56 10.27 -7.00
CA VAL A 198 14.03 9.39 -8.05
C VAL A 198 12.78 10.08 -8.59
N LEU A 199 13.00 11.17 -9.34
CA LEU A 199 12.08 11.52 -10.41
C LEU A 199 12.18 10.35 -11.37
N ASN A 200 11.17 9.48 -11.32
CA ASN A 200 10.99 8.43 -12.31
C ASN A 200 11.18 9.09 -13.70
N GLN A 201 12.03 8.53 -14.55
CA GLN A 201 12.50 9.18 -15.79
C GLN A 201 11.40 9.42 -16.85
N ASN A 202 10.12 9.27 -16.49
CA ASN A 202 8.95 9.64 -17.30
C ASN A 202 7.98 10.60 -16.59
N SER A 203 8.30 11.13 -15.40
CA SER A 203 7.46 12.08 -14.63
C SER A 203 8.11 13.45 -14.46
N THR A 204 8.87 13.91 -15.45
CA THR A 204 9.19 15.34 -15.56
C THR A 204 7.89 16.12 -15.57
N GLU A 205 7.70 16.94 -14.53
CA GLU A 205 6.66 17.99 -14.33
C GLU A 205 5.56 17.78 -13.27
N PHE A 206 5.59 16.75 -12.40
CA PHE A 206 4.62 16.71 -11.29
C PHE A 206 5.07 17.47 -10.02
N VAL A 207 6.26 18.09 -10.03
CA VAL A 207 6.82 18.79 -8.86
C VAL A 207 6.37 20.25 -8.80
N SER A 208 5.68 20.57 -7.70
CA SER A 208 5.51 21.91 -7.08
C SER A 208 4.49 22.92 -7.63
N ALA A 209 4.03 22.84 -8.88
CA ALA A 209 3.08 23.86 -9.39
C ALA A 209 1.62 23.68 -8.89
N ASN A 210 1.17 22.44 -8.67
CA ASN A 210 -0.26 22.15 -8.40
C ASN A 210 -0.63 21.92 -6.93
N ILE A 211 0.33 21.99 -6.00
CA ILE A 211 0.08 21.81 -4.56
C ILE A 211 0.12 23.16 -3.80
N THR A 212 0.69 24.22 -4.41
CA THR A 212 0.80 25.56 -3.79
C THR A 212 -0.25 26.57 -4.28
N GLY A 213 -1.09 26.23 -5.25
CA GLY A 213 -2.16 27.09 -5.80
C GLY A 213 -3.41 27.26 -4.91
N GLY A 214 -3.24 27.26 -3.58
CA GLY A 214 -4.30 27.42 -2.59
C GLY A 214 -3.88 28.37 -1.47
N ARG A 215 -3.16 29.45 -1.82
CA ARG A 215 -2.96 30.59 -0.93
C ARG A 215 -2.99 31.86 -1.78
N GLY A 216 -4.17 32.48 -1.78
CA GLY A 216 -4.52 33.75 -2.40
C GLY A 216 -5.93 34.07 -1.97
#